data_AF-A0A1V5K4H3-F1
#
_entry.id   AF-A0A1V5K4H3-F1
#
_cell.length_a   1.000
_cell.length_b   1.000
_cell.length_c   1.000
_cell.angle_alpha   90.00
_cell.angle_beta   90.00
_cell.angle_gamma   90.00
#
_symmetry.space_group_name_H-M   'P 1'
#
loop_
_entity.id
_entity.type
_entity.pdbx_description
1 polymer ?
#
loop_
_entity_poly.entity_id
_entity_poly.type
_entity_poly.pdbx_seq_one_letter_code
_entity_poly.pdbx_strand_id
1 'polypeptide(L)'
;MSSLASRIASPALAGITLSFDGSAGVYDIYPKRIPDMFAGSQITVTGRFKGNGMTQVKVSGETSGSRKEFRFPVDFSDDGRDESVMKLWASKKVTYLMDEINLKGRNKEIENEIIKLGKKYGIVTPYTSFLITDESLKDRALGGRSADMVMEDLAQAKTGSFAVMRSKSIAKAKKAEAAAPASMMPSAAGMDMAEAEEMNRQISASVVNAGGRAFVLDNNGRYTDTEYNQNKDKSKKIKYLSEEYFELSAASAEVSEILSLGNKVLFKYDNVFYEITE
;
A
#
# COMPACT_ATOMS: atom_id res chain seq x y z
N MET A 1 9.46 25.95 -29.12
CA MET A 1 8.27 25.61 -28.31
C MET A 1 8.66 24.45 -27.38
N SER A 2 8.36 24.52 -26.09
CA SER A 2 8.91 23.58 -25.09
C SER A 2 8.28 22.18 -25.21
N SER A 3 9.05 21.14 -24.88
CA SER A 3 8.65 19.72 -24.90
C SER A 3 7.47 19.38 -23.99
N LEU A 4 7.06 20.30 -23.11
CA LEU A 4 5.87 20.18 -22.27
C LEU A 4 4.59 20.44 -23.08
N ALA A 5 4.60 21.42 -23.99
CA ALA A 5 3.43 21.79 -24.79
C ALA A 5 3.01 20.68 -25.78
N SER A 6 3.99 19.98 -26.39
CA SER A 6 3.72 18.85 -27.27
C SER A 6 3.23 17.59 -26.54
N ARG A 7 3.52 17.46 -25.23
CA ARG A 7 3.04 16.35 -24.38
C ARG A 7 1.60 16.54 -23.88
N ILE A 8 1.08 17.77 -23.91
CA ILE A 8 -0.25 18.13 -23.39
C ILE A 8 -1.26 18.34 -24.53
N ALA A 9 -0.81 18.50 -25.78
CA ALA A 9 -1.66 18.94 -26.89
C ALA A 9 -2.79 17.95 -27.28
N SER A 10 -2.59 16.65 -27.12
CA SER A 10 -3.64 15.62 -27.31
C SER A 10 -3.24 14.30 -26.65
N PRO A 11 -4.19 13.57 -26.05
CA PRO A 11 -3.91 12.23 -25.54
C PRO A 11 -3.53 11.27 -26.67
N ALA A 12 -2.56 10.40 -26.41
CA ALA A 12 -2.19 9.31 -27.30
C ALA A 12 -3.31 8.26 -27.39
N LEU A 13 -4.05 8.04 -26.31
CA LEU A 13 -5.24 7.20 -26.26
C LEU A 13 -6.21 7.74 -25.21
N ALA A 14 -7.42 8.10 -25.62
CA ALA A 14 -8.48 8.63 -24.74
C ALA A 14 -9.59 7.61 -24.51
N GLY A 15 -10.38 7.81 -23.44
CA GLY A 15 -11.55 6.99 -23.16
C GLY A 15 -11.21 5.50 -22.94
N ILE A 16 -10.09 5.24 -22.28
CA ILE A 16 -9.51 3.90 -22.19
C ILE A 16 -10.44 2.97 -21.42
N THR A 17 -10.75 1.82 -22.03
CA THR A 17 -11.53 0.74 -21.42
C THR A 17 -10.76 -0.57 -21.47
N LEU A 18 -10.80 -1.32 -20.37
CA LEU A 18 -10.25 -2.66 -20.25
C LEU A 18 -11.37 -3.69 -20.24
N SER A 19 -11.19 -4.78 -20.99
CA SER A 19 -12.02 -5.97 -20.89
C SER A 19 -11.16 -7.23 -20.91
N PHE A 20 -11.69 -8.28 -20.32
CA PHE A 20 -11.01 -9.56 -20.13
C PHE A 20 -11.89 -10.66 -20.71
N ASP A 21 -11.31 -11.47 -21.58
CA ASP A 21 -12.02 -12.54 -22.28
C ASP A 21 -11.28 -13.86 -22.00
N GLY A 22 -11.84 -14.69 -21.13
CA GLY A 22 -11.20 -15.88 -20.60
C GLY A 22 -11.65 -16.23 -19.18
N SER A 23 -11.00 -17.23 -18.59
CA SER A 23 -11.37 -17.83 -17.29
C SER A 23 -10.77 -17.12 -16.08
N ALA A 24 -9.88 -16.12 -16.22
CA ALA A 24 -9.21 -15.50 -15.07
C ALA A 24 -10.17 -14.86 -14.04
N GLY A 25 -11.36 -14.42 -14.47
CA GLY A 25 -12.35 -13.83 -13.57
C GLY A 25 -11.82 -12.60 -12.83
N VAL A 26 -11.24 -11.66 -13.59
CA VAL A 26 -10.59 -10.46 -13.05
C VAL A 26 -11.62 -9.54 -12.37
N TYR A 27 -11.31 -9.08 -11.17
CA TYR A 27 -12.17 -8.25 -10.33
C TYR A 27 -11.36 -7.26 -9.50
N ASP A 28 -12.05 -6.35 -8.83
CA ASP A 28 -11.48 -5.34 -7.94
C ASP A 28 -10.32 -4.52 -8.54
N ILE A 29 -10.58 -4.03 -9.76
CA ILE A 29 -9.63 -3.31 -10.60
C ILE A 29 -9.50 -1.85 -10.14
N TYR A 30 -8.29 -1.32 -10.19
CA TYR A 30 -7.95 0.07 -9.89
C TYR A 30 -6.93 0.64 -10.90
N PRO A 31 -7.08 1.92 -11.30
CA PRO A 31 -8.14 2.86 -10.91
C PRO A 31 -9.51 2.47 -11.47
N LYS A 32 -10.61 2.85 -10.79
CA LYS A 32 -11.99 2.56 -11.24
C LYS A 32 -12.35 3.28 -12.54
N ARG A 33 -11.73 4.43 -12.80
CA ARG A 33 -11.78 5.14 -14.08
C ARG A 33 -10.35 5.25 -14.60
N ILE A 34 -10.09 4.67 -15.76
CA ILE A 34 -8.78 4.69 -16.38
C ILE A 34 -8.61 6.08 -17.03
N PRO A 35 -7.57 6.85 -16.66
CA PRO A 35 -7.36 8.17 -17.24
C PRO A 35 -6.92 8.06 -18.70
N ASP A 36 -6.95 9.18 -19.42
CA ASP A 36 -6.39 9.25 -20.76
C ASP A 36 -4.86 9.14 -20.71
N MET A 37 -4.28 8.47 -21.72
CA MET A 37 -2.84 8.26 -21.83
C MET A 37 -2.23 9.33 -22.72
N PHE A 38 -1.18 9.98 -22.24
CA PHE A 38 -0.42 11.00 -22.99
C PHE A 38 0.92 10.45 -23.47
N ALA A 39 1.49 11.07 -24.50
CA ALA A 39 2.77 10.65 -25.05
C ALA A 39 3.88 10.70 -23.98
N GLY A 40 4.59 9.59 -23.79
CA GLY A 40 5.65 9.46 -22.78
C GLY A 40 5.14 9.30 -21.34
N SER A 41 3.83 9.03 -21.15
CA SER A 41 3.26 8.63 -19.87
C SER A 41 2.99 7.12 -19.84
N GLN A 42 2.88 6.57 -18.63
CA GLN A 42 2.45 5.20 -18.39
C GLN A 42 1.23 5.19 -17.47
N ILE A 43 0.27 4.32 -17.77
CA ILE A 43 -0.85 4.02 -16.89
C ILE A 43 -0.66 2.63 -16.33
N THR A 44 -0.68 2.52 -15.00
CA THR A 44 -0.64 1.24 -14.29
C THR A 44 -2.04 0.90 -13.79
N VAL A 45 -2.56 -0.24 -14.25
CA VAL A 45 -3.82 -0.81 -13.75
C VAL A 45 -3.49 -2.06 -12.94
N THR A 46 -4.15 -2.19 -11.80
CA THR A 46 -3.99 -3.33 -10.88
C THR A 46 -5.35 -3.95 -10.61
N GLY A 47 -5.39 -5.24 -10.30
CA GLY A 47 -6.63 -5.95 -10.01
C GLY A 47 -6.36 -7.30 -9.36
N ARG A 48 -7.42 -8.03 -9.05
CA ARG A 48 -7.37 -9.39 -8.52
C ARG A 48 -8.01 -10.34 -9.51
N PHE A 49 -7.69 -11.61 -9.44
CA PHE A 49 -8.28 -12.66 -10.26
C PHE A 49 -8.55 -13.90 -9.40
N LYS A 50 -9.39 -14.82 -9.88
CA LYS A 50 -9.75 -16.06 -9.16
C LYS A 50 -9.54 -17.32 -9.98
N GLY A 51 -9.70 -17.22 -11.30
CA GLY A 51 -9.48 -18.35 -12.19
C GLY A 51 -8.04 -18.43 -12.66
N ASN A 52 -7.77 -19.43 -13.48
CA ASN A 52 -6.45 -19.70 -14.04
C ASN A 52 -6.52 -19.79 -15.56
N GLY A 53 -5.34 -19.80 -16.20
CA GLY A 53 -5.18 -20.02 -17.62
C GLY A 53 -5.16 -18.74 -18.46
N MET A 54 -5.06 -18.94 -19.76
CA MET A 54 -4.91 -17.88 -20.74
C MET A 54 -6.17 -17.01 -20.82
N THR A 55 -5.98 -15.70 -20.69
CA THR A 55 -7.04 -14.69 -20.81
C THR A 55 -6.59 -13.60 -21.76
N GLN A 56 -7.46 -13.25 -22.70
CA GLN A 56 -7.21 -12.17 -23.64
C GLN A 56 -7.60 -10.84 -22.99
N VAL A 57 -6.60 -10.01 -22.69
CA VAL A 57 -6.81 -8.63 -22.24
C VAL A 57 -7.01 -7.75 -23.46
N LYS A 58 -8.13 -7.02 -23.50
CA LYS A 58 -8.43 -6.06 -24.58
C LYS A 58 -8.42 -4.65 -24.00
N VAL A 59 -7.55 -3.81 -24.55
CA VAL A 59 -7.48 -2.37 -24.28
C VAL A 59 -8.11 -1.66 -25.46
N SER A 60 -9.17 -0.87 -25.22
CA SER A 60 -9.79 -0.04 -26.26
C SER A 60 -9.77 1.43 -25.87
N GLY A 61 -9.73 2.30 -26.87
CA GLY A 61 -9.78 3.75 -26.67
C GLY A 61 -9.79 4.47 -28.01
N GLU A 62 -9.74 5.79 -27.98
CA GLU A 62 -9.76 6.65 -29.15
C GLU A 62 -8.42 7.34 -29.36
N THR A 63 -7.94 7.37 -30.59
CA THR A 63 -6.74 8.13 -30.97
C THR A 63 -6.96 8.78 -32.33
N SER A 64 -6.72 10.08 -32.42
CA SER A 64 -6.93 10.87 -33.65
C SER A 64 -8.31 10.67 -34.30
N GLY A 65 -9.38 10.59 -33.49
CA GLY A 65 -10.76 10.43 -33.98
C GLY A 65 -11.14 9.00 -34.39
N SER A 66 -10.25 8.03 -34.22
CA SER A 66 -10.51 6.62 -34.56
C SER A 66 -10.42 5.73 -33.33
N ARG A 67 -11.40 4.84 -33.16
CA ARG A 67 -11.35 3.81 -32.11
C ARG A 67 -10.27 2.79 -32.46
N LYS A 68 -9.35 2.54 -31.53
CA LYS A 68 -8.35 1.47 -31.61
C LYS A 68 -8.58 0.45 -30.51
N GLU A 69 -8.19 -0.78 -30.81
CA GLU A 69 -8.22 -1.89 -29.88
C GLU A 69 -6.89 -2.63 -29.94
N PHE A 70 -6.37 -2.99 -28.76
CA PHE A 70 -5.16 -3.76 -28.57
C PHE A 70 -5.49 -5.00 -27.78
N ARG A 71 -4.83 -6.09 -28.13
CA ARG A 71 -5.16 -7.45 -27.70
C ARG A 71 -3.90 -8.12 -27.19
N PHE A 72 -3.89 -8.45 -25.90
CA PHE A 72 -2.74 -9.07 -25.23
C PHE A 72 -3.16 -10.40 -24.60
N PRO A 73 -2.59 -11.54 -25.03
CA PRO A 73 -2.75 -12.79 -24.32
C PRO A 73 -1.93 -12.74 -23.03
N VAL A 74 -2.56 -13.03 -21.89
CA VAL A 74 -1.90 -13.08 -20.58
C VAL A 74 -2.22 -14.41 -19.92
N ASP A 75 -1.20 -15.06 -19.40
CA ASP A 75 -1.34 -16.30 -18.65
C ASP A 75 -1.55 -16.01 -17.16
N PHE A 76 -2.70 -16.41 -16.62
CA PHE A 76 -3.04 -16.30 -15.20
C PHE A 76 -2.82 -17.64 -14.46
N SER A 77 -1.93 -18.49 -14.95
CA SER A 77 -1.56 -19.75 -14.28
C SER A 77 -0.61 -19.53 -13.10
N ASP A 78 0.07 -18.38 -13.03
CA ASP A 78 0.77 -17.93 -11.82
C ASP A 78 -0.25 -17.61 -10.72
N ASP A 79 0.05 -17.97 -9.48
CA ASP A 79 -0.87 -17.79 -8.35
C ASP A 79 -0.90 -16.34 -7.83
N GLY A 80 -0.09 -15.47 -8.43
CA GLY A 80 -0.11 -14.02 -8.19
C GLY A 80 0.34 -13.64 -6.79
N ARG A 81 1.17 -14.48 -6.16
CA ARG A 81 1.71 -14.29 -4.80
C ARG A 81 2.92 -13.35 -4.73
N ASP A 82 3.26 -12.64 -5.80
CA ASP A 82 4.26 -11.58 -5.74
C ASP A 82 3.79 -10.49 -4.76
N GLU A 83 4.51 -10.41 -3.64
CA GLU A 83 4.18 -9.51 -2.54
C GLU A 83 4.20 -8.04 -2.95
N SER A 84 5.11 -7.65 -3.86
CA SER A 84 5.19 -6.28 -4.36
C SER A 84 3.96 -5.92 -5.19
N VAL A 85 3.47 -6.86 -6.01
CA VAL A 85 2.24 -6.68 -6.79
C VAL A 85 1.01 -6.60 -5.88
N MET A 86 0.93 -7.49 -4.88
CA MET A 86 -0.15 -7.50 -3.89
C MET A 86 -0.21 -6.17 -3.12
N LYS A 87 0.94 -5.68 -2.63
CA LYS A 87 1.05 -4.41 -1.92
C LYS A 87 0.74 -3.22 -2.82
N LEU A 88 1.14 -3.25 -4.10
CA LEU A 88 0.81 -2.21 -5.07
C LEU A 88 -0.71 -2.12 -5.27
N TRP A 89 -1.38 -3.25 -5.50
CA TRP A 89 -2.84 -3.30 -5.62
C TRP A 89 -3.53 -2.75 -4.36
N ALA A 90 -3.12 -3.23 -3.18
CA ALA A 90 -3.71 -2.81 -1.92
C ALA A 90 -3.53 -1.30 -1.69
N SER A 91 -2.36 -0.75 -2.03
CA SER A 91 -2.08 0.69 -1.96
C SER A 91 -2.98 1.50 -2.88
N LYS A 92 -3.23 1.01 -4.10
CA LYS A 92 -4.16 1.66 -5.05
C LYS A 92 -5.60 1.63 -4.52
N LYS A 93 -6.03 0.51 -3.94
CA LYS A 93 -7.35 0.38 -3.32
C LYS A 93 -7.53 1.30 -2.12
N VAL A 94 -6.56 1.33 -1.19
CA VAL A 94 -6.57 2.25 -0.04
C VAL A 94 -6.69 3.70 -0.51
N THR A 95 -5.92 4.10 -1.53
CA THR A 95 -6.01 5.46 -2.10
C THR A 95 -7.42 5.77 -2.61
N TYR A 96 -8.04 4.83 -3.32
CA TYR A 96 -9.42 4.98 -3.78
C TYR A 96 -10.42 5.11 -2.62
N LEU A 97 -10.32 4.26 -1.61
CA LEU A 97 -11.21 4.28 -0.43
C LEU A 97 -11.07 5.59 0.37
N MET A 98 -9.86 6.13 0.46
CA MET A 98 -9.60 7.44 1.04
C MET A 98 -10.25 8.57 0.24
N ASP A 99 -10.13 8.53 -1.10
CA ASP A 99 -10.79 9.49 -1.98
C ASP A 99 -12.32 9.42 -1.83
N GLU A 100 -12.89 8.22 -1.65
CA GLU A 100 -14.33 8.04 -1.37
C GLU A 100 -14.75 8.67 -0.04
N ILE A 101 -13.98 8.51 1.05
CA ILE A 101 -14.24 9.18 2.34
C ILE A 101 -14.18 10.70 2.17
N ASN A 102 -13.19 11.21 1.44
CA ASN A 102 -13.05 12.65 1.21
C ASN A 102 -14.21 13.25 0.41
N LEU A 103 -14.80 12.48 -0.51
CA LEU A 103 -15.89 12.94 -1.37
C LEU A 103 -17.28 12.76 -0.74
N LYS A 104 -17.49 11.67 0.00
CA LYS A 104 -18.82 11.27 0.50
C LYS A 104 -18.97 11.37 2.02
N GLY A 105 -17.88 11.66 2.72
CA GLY A 105 -17.83 11.66 4.18
C GLY A 105 -17.49 10.29 4.78
N ARG A 106 -17.41 10.25 6.10
CA ARG A 106 -16.97 9.07 6.86
C ARG A 106 -17.95 7.90 6.73
N ASN A 107 -17.42 6.72 6.48
CA ASN A 107 -18.17 5.46 6.43
C ASN A 107 -17.38 4.36 7.14
N LYS A 108 -17.97 3.74 8.17
CA LYS A 108 -17.32 2.71 8.99
C LYS A 108 -16.88 1.48 8.19
N GLU A 109 -17.63 1.07 7.17
CA GLU A 109 -17.27 -0.07 6.33
C GLU A 109 -15.99 0.22 5.53
N ILE A 110 -15.90 1.43 4.97
CA ILE A 110 -14.72 1.89 4.23
C ILE A 110 -13.52 2.03 5.17
N GLU A 111 -13.72 2.63 6.36
CA GLU A 111 -12.67 2.74 7.39
C GLU A 111 -12.15 1.36 7.80
N ASN A 112 -13.05 0.41 8.07
CA ASN A 112 -12.67 -0.97 8.43
C ASN A 112 -11.91 -1.67 7.30
N GLU A 113 -12.30 -1.44 6.04
CA GLU A 113 -11.58 -2.00 4.89
C GLU A 113 -10.17 -1.40 4.75
N ILE A 114 -10.02 -0.08 4.95
CA ILE A 114 -8.71 0.58 4.98
C ILE A 114 -7.84 0.00 6.10
N ILE A 115 -8.37 -0.16 7.31
CA ILE A 115 -7.64 -0.76 8.45
C ILE A 115 -7.20 -2.18 8.11
N LYS A 116 -8.10 -2.99 7.56
CA LYS A 116 -7.82 -4.38 7.19
C LYS A 116 -6.71 -4.47 6.14
N LEU A 117 -6.78 -3.69 5.07
CA LEU A 117 -5.75 -3.65 4.02
C LEU A 117 -4.43 -3.10 4.56
N GLY A 118 -4.52 -2.06 5.39
CA GLY A 118 -3.40 -1.43 6.04
C GLY A 118 -2.59 -2.39 6.89
N LYS A 119 -3.26 -3.09 7.81
CA LYS A 119 -2.63 -4.15 8.61
C LYS A 119 -2.05 -5.23 7.71
N LYS A 120 -2.88 -5.88 6.89
CA LYS A 120 -2.47 -7.03 6.08
C LYS A 120 -1.22 -6.77 5.21
N TYR A 121 -1.15 -5.62 4.55
CA TYR A 121 -0.09 -5.30 3.59
C TYR A 121 0.93 -4.27 4.10
N GLY A 122 0.87 -3.90 5.38
CA GLY A 122 1.81 -2.96 5.98
C GLY A 122 1.73 -1.57 5.33
N ILE A 123 0.52 -1.11 5.02
CA ILE A 123 0.29 0.21 4.42
C ILE A 123 -0.06 1.17 5.53
N VAL A 124 0.78 2.19 5.73
CA VAL A 124 0.48 3.22 6.73
C VAL A 124 -0.55 4.20 6.21
N THR A 125 -1.57 4.40 7.03
CA THR A 125 -2.71 5.27 6.79
C THR A 125 -3.09 5.99 8.09
N PRO A 126 -3.83 7.12 8.03
CA PRO A 126 -4.42 7.75 9.21
C PRO A 126 -5.30 6.84 10.08
N TYR A 127 -5.73 5.68 9.57
CA TYR A 127 -6.57 4.73 10.30
C TYR A 127 -5.80 3.54 10.88
N THR A 128 -4.51 3.39 10.54
CA THR A 128 -3.68 2.27 10.97
C THR A 128 -2.62 2.77 11.93
N SER A 129 -2.64 2.26 13.15
CA SER A 129 -1.52 2.39 14.09
C SER A 129 -0.81 1.05 14.15
N PHE A 130 0.45 1.02 13.71
CA PHE A 130 1.35 -0.10 13.99
C PHE A 130 1.98 0.21 15.34
N LEU A 131 1.54 -0.49 16.37
CA LEU A 131 2.09 -0.32 17.72
C LEU A 131 3.53 -0.86 17.73
N ILE A 132 4.50 0.05 17.79
CA ILE A 132 5.81 -0.26 18.36
C ILE A 132 5.63 -0.11 19.87
N THR A 133 5.85 -1.17 20.64
CA THR A 133 5.47 -1.28 22.06
C THR A 133 6.40 -0.54 23.02
N ASP A 134 7.01 0.59 22.64
CA ASP A 134 7.95 1.30 23.50
C ASP A 134 7.68 2.81 23.57
N GLU A 135 7.49 3.32 24.78
CA GLU A 135 7.34 4.73 25.11
C GLU A 135 8.64 5.52 24.86
N SER A 136 9.81 4.86 24.83
CA SER A 136 11.11 5.52 24.61
C SER A 136 11.30 6.09 23.20
N LEU A 137 10.50 5.66 22.21
CA LEU A 137 10.49 6.27 20.87
C LEU A 137 9.59 7.50 20.79
N LYS A 138 8.60 7.67 21.67
CA LYS A 138 7.87 8.96 21.78
C LYS A 138 8.84 10.06 22.21
N ASP A 139 9.76 9.75 23.11
CA ASP A 139 10.75 10.71 23.61
C ASP A 139 11.90 10.98 22.62
N ARG A 140 12.27 9.99 21.79
CA ARG A 140 13.33 10.14 20.76
C ARG A 140 12.82 10.72 19.43
N ALA A 141 11.54 10.56 19.10
CA ALA A 141 10.92 11.22 17.94
C ALA A 141 10.85 12.76 18.12
N LEU A 142 10.94 13.24 19.36
CA LEU A 142 10.92 14.67 19.73
C LEU A 142 12.33 15.29 19.91
N GLY A 143 13.40 14.58 19.54
CA GLY A 143 14.76 15.06 19.83
C GLY A 143 15.86 14.54 18.92
N GLY A 144 16.36 15.42 18.03
CA GLY A 144 17.81 15.45 17.76
C GLY A 144 18.31 15.34 16.32
N ARG A 145 17.52 15.64 15.27
CA ARG A 145 18.08 15.92 13.93
C ARG A 145 17.52 17.24 13.40
N SER A 146 18.40 18.14 12.97
CA SER A 146 18.02 19.46 12.47
C SER A 146 17.12 19.32 11.24
N ALA A 147 15.96 19.99 11.26
CA ALA A 147 14.94 19.99 10.21
C ALA A 147 15.50 20.30 8.80
N ASP A 148 16.61 21.04 8.72
CA ASP A 148 17.24 21.47 7.47
C ASP A 148 17.84 20.31 6.66
N MET A 149 18.45 19.30 7.31
CA MET A 149 19.02 18.14 6.61
C MET A 149 17.92 17.22 6.04
N VAL A 150 16.76 17.17 6.70
CA VAL A 150 15.64 16.30 6.31
C VAL A 150 14.87 16.91 5.13
N MET A 151 14.79 18.24 5.06
CA MET A 151 14.15 18.97 3.95
C MET A 151 14.89 18.81 2.61
N GLU A 152 16.22 18.69 2.62
CA GLU A 152 17.01 18.53 1.40
C GLU A 152 16.87 17.13 0.77
N ASP A 153 16.80 16.08 1.58
CA ASP A 153 16.51 14.70 1.12
C ASP A 153 15.08 14.56 0.60
N LEU A 154 14.11 15.21 1.27
CA LEU A 154 12.70 15.21 0.88
C LEU A 154 12.39 16.07 -0.36
N ALA A 155 13.24 17.04 -0.68
CA ALA A 155 13.16 17.80 -1.94
C ALA A 155 13.58 16.95 -3.16
N GLN A 156 14.33 15.87 -2.94
CA GLN A 156 14.86 15.00 -4.00
C GLN A 156 14.04 13.72 -4.23
N ALA A 157 13.06 13.41 -3.37
CA ALA A 157 12.21 12.23 -3.50
C ALA A 157 11.18 12.37 -4.67
N LYS A 158 11.43 11.67 -5.79
CA LYS A 158 10.68 11.82 -7.06
C LYS A 158 9.54 10.80 -7.29
N THR A 159 9.31 9.82 -6.41
CA THR A 159 8.35 8.72 -6.67
C THR A 159 7.62 8.21 -5.41
N GLY A 160 6.37 7.74 -5.56
CA GLY A 160 5.61 7.05 -4.49
C GLY A 160 4.25 7.68 -4.15
N SER A 161 3.45 6.99 -3.33
CA SER A 161 2.10 7.43 -2.91
C SER A 161 2.14 8.77 -2.16
N PHE A 162 3.23 9.02 -1.43
CA PHE A 162 3.50 10.28 -0.73
C PHE A 162 3.78 11.45 -1.68
N ALA A 163 4.51 11.24 -2.78
CA ALA A 163 4.74 12.27 -3.80
C ALA A 163 3.43 12.69 -4.49
N VAL A 164 2.54 11.73 -4.73
CA VAL A 164 1.20 11.98 -5.29
C VAL A 164 0.32 12.72 -4.30
N MET A 165 0.31 12.31 -3.02
CA MET A 165 -0.45 12.99 -1.97
C MET A 165 0.03 14.45 -1.80
N ARG A 166 1.34 14.67 -1.73
CA ARG A 166 1.95 16.02 -1.66
C ARG A 166 1.60 16.88 -2.87
N SER A 167 1.62 16.31 -4.08
CA SER A 167 1.26 17.05 -5.30
C SER A 167 -0.20 17.52 -5.28
N LYS A 168 -1.14 16.67 -4.81
CA LYS A 168 -2.56 17.02 -4.64
C LYS A 168 -2.77 18.07 -3.55
N SER A 169 -2.04 17.97 -2.44
CA SER A 169 -2.09 18.94 -1.32
C SER A 169 -1.55 20.31 -1.73
N ILE A 170 -0.43 20.38 -2.45
CA ILE A 170 0.14 21.63 -2.97
C ILE A 170 -0.79 22.26 -4.02
N ALA A 171 -1.39 21.46 -4.90
CA ALA A 171 -2.35 21.95 -5.88
C ALA A 171 -3.64 22.50 -5.22
N LYS A 172 -4.08 21.89 -4.11
CA LYS A 172 -5.21 22.36 -3.30
C LYS A 172 -4.87 23.63 -2.52
N ALA A 173 -3.66 23.73 -1.96
CA ALA A 173 -3.16 24.92 -1.29
C ALA A 173 -3.04 26.12 -2.25
N LYS A 174 -2.48 25.92 -3.45
CA LYS A 174 -2.41 26.98 -4.49
C LYS A 174 -3.78 27.45 -4.99
N LYS A 175 -4.80 26.58 -4.97
CA LYS A 175 -6.18 26.98 -5.28
C LYS A 175 -6.88 27.71 -4.13
N ALA A 176 -6.52 27.41 -2.89
CA ALA A 176 -7.06 28.07 -1.70
C ALA A 176 -6.41 29.44 -1.42
N GLU A 177 -5.14 29.61 -1.79
CA GLU A 177 -4.40 30.88 -1.69
C GLU A 177 -4.97 32.01 -2.57
N ALA A 178 -5.77 31.66 -3.58
CA ALA A 178 -6.44 32.62 -4.47
C ALA A 178 -7.78 33.16 -3.92
N ALA A 179 -8.27 32.68 -2.77
CA ALA A 179 -9.55 33.13 -2.20
C ALA A 179 -9.57 33.10 -0.66
N ALA A 180 -9.47 34.30 -0.06
CA ALA A 180 -9.80 34.66 1.34
C ALA A 180 -8.67 34.63 2.41
N PRO A 181 -8.75 35.51 3.44
CA PRO A 181 -7.62 35.88 4.30
C PRO A 181 -7.28 34.86 5.40
N ALA A 182 -6.05 34.96 5.88
CA ALA A 182 -5.27 33.99 6.66
C ALA A 182 -5.74 33.70 8.12
N SER A 183 -7.01 33.85 8.48
CA SER A 183 -7.47 33.77 9.88
C SER A 183 -8.48 32.66 10.20
N MET A 184 -8.70 31.69 9.33
CA MET A 184 -9.52 30.51 9.65
C MET A 184 -8.90 29.21 9.12
N MET A 185 -7.97 28.65 9.89
CA MET A 185 -7.67 27.22 9.87
C MET A 185 -8.12 26.62 11.21
N PRO A 186 -9.00 25.61 11.25
CA PRO A 186 -9.14 24.78 12.43
C PRO A 186 -7.86 23.96 12.56
N SER A 187 -7.16 24.16 13.68
CA SER A 187 -6.05 23.32 14.11
C SER A 187 -6.56 21.90 14.40
N ALA A 188 -6.25 20.97 13.50
CA ALA A 188 -6.11 19.59 13.91
C ALA A 188 -4.83 19.51 14.75
N ALA A 189 -5.00 19.34 16.06
CA ALA A 189 -4.04 18.95 17.11
C ALA A 189 -2.54 18.89 16.71
N GLY A 190 -1.73 19.69 17.41
CA GLY A 190 -0.32 19.91 17.13
C GLY A 190 0.57 18.66 17.16
N MET A 191 0.91 18.20 15.96
CA MET A 191 2.12 17.47 15.63
C MET A 191 2.75 18.21 14.45
N ASP A 192 4.05 18.50 14.50
CA ASP A 192 4.76 19.01 13.33
C ASP A 192 4.63 17.96 12.21
N MET A 193 4.32 18.40 10.98
CA MET A 193 4.21 17.49 9.83
C MET A 193 5.52 16.72 9.62
N ALA A 194 6.66 17.34 9.94
CA ALA A 194 7.97 16.69 9.88
C ALA A 194 8.12 15.58 10.94
N GLU A 195 7.60 15.79 12.15
CA GLU A 195 7.59 14.78 13.23
C GLU A 195 6.64 13.63 12.91
N ALA A 196 5.46 13.94 12.38
CA ALA A 196 4.52 12.93 11.91
C ALA A 196 5.10 12.08 10.78
N GLU A 197 5.87 12.69 9.86
CA GLU A 197 6.56 11.97 8.79
C GLU A 197 7.72 11.10 9.30
N GLU A 198 8.51 11.58 10.27
CA GLU A 198 9.62 10.81 10.85
C GLU A 198 9.11 9.60 11.67
N MET A 199 8.08 9.80 12.48
CA MET A 199 7.40 8.72 13.20
C MET A 199 6.84 7.69 12.21
N ASN A 200 6.25 8.15 11.12
CA ASN A 200 5.71 7.27 10.08
C ASN A 200 6.82 6.51 9.32
N ARG A 201 8.00 7.12 9.12
CA ARG A 201 9.18 6.45 8.57
C ARG A 201 9.71 5.36 9.50
N GLN A 202 9.80 5.62 10.80
CA GLN A 202 10.27 4.63 11.77
C GLN A 202 9.28 3.47 11.94
N ILE A 203 7.98 3.77 11.93
CA ILE A 203 6.91 2.75 11.87
C ILE A 203 7.05 1.90 10.61
N SER A 204 7.24 2.52 9.45
CA SER A 204 7.42 1.80 8.19
C SER A 204 8.72 0.99 8.15
N ALA A 205 9.79 1.44 8.81
CA ALA A 205 11.07 0.75 8.88
C ALA A 205 11.04 -0.50 9.76
N SER A 206 10.11 -0.56 10.71
CA SER A 206 9.91 -1.72 11.60
C SER A 206 8.92 -2.73 11.00
N VAL A 207 8.26 -2.38 9.88
CA VAL A 207 7.31 -3.26 9.19
C VAL A 207 8.01 -4.00 8.06
N VAL A 208 8.17 -5.31 8.23
CA VAL A 208 8.64 -6.22 7.19
C VAL A 208 7.46 -6.95 6.56
N ASN A 209 7.66 -7.46 5.36
CA ASN A 209 6.67 -8.16 4.57
C ASN A 209 7.24 -9.56 4.28
N ALA A 210 6.46 -10.59 4.56
CA ALA A 210 6.81 -11.99 4.33
C ALA A 210 5.54 -12.82 4.11
N GLY A 211 5.54 -13.68 3.10
CA GLY A 211 4.39 -14.50 2.75
C GLY A 211 3.16 -13.66 2.35
N GLY A 212 3.38 -12.45 1.81
CA GLY A 212 2.32 -11.52 1.44
C GLY A 212 1.60 -10.88 2.63
N ARG A 213 2.23 -10.87 3.82
CA ARG A 213 1.70 -10.30 5.06
C ARG A 213 2.71 -9.41 5.74
N ALA A 214 2.21 -8.40 6.44
CA ALA A 214 3.04 -7.50 7.21
C ALA A 214 3.25 -7.96 8.65
N PHE A 215 4.50 -7.84 9.08
CA PHE A 215 5.00 -8.14 10.42
C PHE A 215 5.69 -6.91 10.99
N VAL A 216 5.53 -6.69 12.30
CA VAL A 216 6.29 -5.68 13.05
C VAL A 216 7.44 -6.37 13.76
N LEU A 217 8.66 -5.91 13.53
CA LEU A 217 9.85 -6.29 14.29
C LEU A 217 9.88 -5.46 15.59
N ASP A 218 9.83 -6.14 16.74
CA ASP A 218 10.03 -5.51 18.04
C ASP A 218 11.52 -5.44 18.42
N ASN A 219 11.86 -4.62 19.41
CA ASN A 219 13.24 -4.44 19.90
C ASN A 219 13.84 -5.74 20.50
N ASN A 220 13.02 -6.73 20.83
CA ASN A 220 13.49 -8.03 21.32
C ASN A 220 13.83 -9.00 20.18
N GLY A 221 13.78 -8.52 18.93
CA GLY A 221 14.07 -9.29 17.73
C GLY A 221 12.93 -10.22 17.32
N ARG A 222 11.71 -10.02 17.84
CA ARG A 222 10.54 -10.84 17.48
C ARG A 222 9.72 -10.17 16.39
N TYR A 223 9.42 -10.94 15.36
CA TYR A 223 8.49 -10.56 14.30
C TYR A 223 7.07 -10.93 14.71
N THR A 224 6.16 -9.96 14.74
CA THR A 224 4.75 -10.18 15.11
C THR A 224 3.82 -9.82 13.96
N ASP A 225 2.99 -10.76 13.53
CA ASP A 225 1.94 -10.55 12.54
C ASP A 225 1.01 -9.41 12.96
N THR A 226 0.82 -8.43 12.08
CA THR A 226 0.01 -7.23 12.34
C THR A 226 -1.48 -7.53 12.57
N GLU A 227 -1.94 -8.72 12.20
CA GLU A 227 -3.30 -9.19 12.53
C GLU A 227 -3.45 -9.70 13.97
N TYR A 228 -2.34 -10.01 14.67
CA TYR A 228 -2.38 -10.49 16.05
C TYR A 228 -2.86 -9.41 17.02
N ASN A 229 -3.81 -9.78 17.88
CA ASN A 229 -4.29 -8.95 18.98
C ASN A 229 -4.02 -9.63 20.33
N GLN A 230 -3.03 -9.13 21.07
CA GLN A 230 -2.63 -9.66 22.38
C GLN A 230 -3.76 -9.75 23.42
N ASN A 231 -4.81 -8.93 23.30
CA ASN A 231 -5.93 -8.91 24.25
C ASN A 231 -7.02 -9.94 23.91
N LYS A 232 -6.99 -10.51 22.71
CA LYS A 232 -8.05 -11.36 22.18
C LYS A 232 -7.54 -12.73 21.76
N ASP A 233 -6.40 -12.76 21.09
CA ASP A 233 -5.88 -13.94 20.43
C ASP A 233 -4.94 -14.72 21.37
N LYS A 234 -4.83 -16.01 21.12
CA LYS A 234 -3.92 -16.93 21.85
C LYS A 234 -2.98 -17.59 20.85
N SER A 235 -1.73 -17.80 21.27
CA SER A 235 -0.71 -18.48 20.48
C SER A 235 -0.43 -19.91 20.98
N LYS A 236 -0.14 -20.83 20.05
CA LYS A 236 0.51 -22.11 20.33
C LYS A 236 2.03 -21.90 20.22
N LYS A 237 2.75 -22.17 21.31
CA LYS A 237 4.21 -22.06 21.30
C LYS A 237 4.86 -23.28 20.63
N ILE A 238 5.84 -23.03 19.78
CA ILE A 238 6.63 -24.05 19.10
C ILE A 238 8.11 -23.72 19.29
N LYS A 239 8.89 -24.73 19.67
CA LYS A 239 10.34 -24.56 19.84
C LYS A 239 11.04 -24.48 18.48
N TYR A 240 11.94 -23.53 18.31
CA TYR A 240 12.75 -23.35 17.11
C TYR A 240 13.56 -24.62 16.81
N LEU A 241 13.59 -25.04 15.54
CA LEU A 241 14.25 -26.27 15.06
C LEU A 241 13.76 -27.59 15.72
N SER A 242 12.57 -27.59 16.31
CA SER A 242 11.90 -28.84 16.72
C SER A 242 11.28 -29.57 15.54
N GLU A 243 10.85 -30.82 15.74
CA GLU A 243 10.09 -31.58 14.75
C GLU A 243 8.81 -30.83 14.32
N GLU A 244 8.06 -30.29 15.28
CA GLU A 244 6.85 -29.48 15.03
C GLU A 244 7.16 -28.22 14.20
N TYR A 245 8.34 -27.61 14.37
CA TYR A 245 8.77 -26.47 13.56
C TYR A 245 8.96 -26.87 12.09
N PHE A 246 9.59 -28.02 11.83
CA PHE A 246 9.82 -28.49 10.46
C PHE A 246 8.53 -28.92 9.79
N GLU A 247 7.63 -29.60 10.52
CA GLU A 247 6.28 -29.91 10.05
C GLU A 247 5.53 -28.64 9.64
N LEU A 248 5.57 -27.60 10.49
CA LEU A 248 4.94 -26.31 10.20
C LEU A 248 5.58 -25.62 8.99
N SER A 249 6.91 -25.65 8.87
CA SER A 249 7.62 -25.06 7.72
C SER A 249 7.29 -25.71 6.39
N ALA A 250 7.01 -27.03 6.40
CA ALA A 250 6.64 -27.79 5.22
C ALA A 250 5.16 -27.63 4.83
N ALA A 251 4.34 -27.02 5.68
CA ALA A 251 2.89 -26.93 5.49
C ALA A 251 2.50 -26.03 4.30
N SER A 252 3.28 -24.97 4.01
CA SER A 252 3.11 -24.17 2.79
C SER A 252 4.34 -23.30 2.51
N ALA A 253 4.50 -22.87 1.26
CA ALA A 253 5.53 -21.90 0.88
C ALA A 253 5.41 -20.58 1.65
N GLU A 254 4.17 -20.13 1.91
CA GLU A 254 3.90 -18.93 2.72
C GLU A 254 4.47 -19.07 4.13
N VAL A 255 4.26 -20.22 4.79
CA VAL A 255 4.75 -20.45 6.14
C VAL A 255 6.28 -20.54 6.16
N SER A 256 6.86 -21.23 5.18
CA SER A 256 8.32 -21.30 5.03
C SER A 256 8.95 -19.91 4.89
N GLU A 257 8.34 -19.02 4.11
CA GLU A 257 8.82 -17.65 3.93
C GLU A 257 8.73 -16.85 5.24
N ILE A 258 7.61 -16.95 5.96
CA ILE A 258 7.43 -16.27 7.25
C ILE A 258 8.45 -16.77 8.29
N LEU A 259 8.70 -18.08 8.35
CA LEU A 259 9.68 -18.66 9.27
C LEU A 259 11.12 -18.29 8.92
N SER A 260 11.38 -17.79 7.69
CA SER A 260 12.70 -17.28 7.30
C SER A 260 13.04 -15.93 7.94
N LEU A 261 12.06 -15.22 8.50
CA LEU A 261 12.27 -13.96 9.20
C LEU A 261 13.21 -14.10 10.42
N GLY A 262 13.17 -15.24 11.11
CA GLY A 262 14.04 -15.50 12.25
C GLY A 262 13.56 -16.61 13.17
N ASN A 263 14.17 -16.69 14.36
CA ASN A 263 13.87 -17.70 15.37
C ASN A 263 12.78 -17.26 16.38
N LYS A 264 12.30 -16.02 16.29
CA LYS A 264 11.22 -15.45 17.11
C LYS A 264 10.17 -14.85 16.21
N VAL A 265 9.14 -15.63 15.88
CA VAL A 265 8.09 -15.21 14.94
C VAL A 265 6.73 -15.60 15.51
N LEU A 266 5.80 -14.64 15.56
CA LEU A 266 4.41 -14.86 15.90
C LEU A 266 3.56 -14.61 14.65
N PHE A 267 2.86 -15.64 14.18
CA PHE A 267 2.10 -15.56 12.94
C PHE A 267 0.86 -16.43 12.94
N LYS A 268 -0.12 -16.06 12.12
CA LYS A 268 -1.34 -16.85 11.93
C LYS A 268 -1.15 -17.89 10.82
N TYR A 269 -1.57 -19.14 11.03
CA TYR A 269 -1.70 -20.15 9.98
C TYR A 269 -2.88 -21.07 10.30
N ASP A 270 -3.69 -21.39 9.29
CA ASP A 270 -4.93 -22.18 9.43
C ASP A 270 -5.83 -21.75 10.62
N ASN A 271 -6.01 -20.43 10.73
CA ASN A 271 -6.78 -19.78 11.79
C ASN A 271 -6.25 -19.94 13.23
N VAL A 272 -5.04 -20.48 13.41
CA VAL A 272 -4.33 -20.59 14.69
C VAL A 272 -3.12 -19.65 14.68
N PHE A 273 -2.84 -18.97 15.80
CA PHE A 273 -1.57 -18.24 15.95
C PHE A 273 -0.50 -19.18 16.50
N TYR A 274 0.66 -19.17 15.87
CA TYR A 274 1.85 -19.87 16.32
C TYR A 274 2.88 -18.87 16.80
N GLU A 275 3.58 -19.19 17.88
CA GLU A 275 4.67 -18.38 18.44
C GLU A 275 5.92 -19.24 18.49
N ILE A 276 6.89 -18.93 17.62
CA ILE A 276 8.18 -19.60 17.61
C ILE A 276 9.03 -19.01 18.73
N THR A 277 9.52 -19.88 19.61
CA THR A 277 10.40 -19.52 20.73
C THR A 277 11.68 -20.34 20.66
N GLU A 278 12.76 -19.82 21.24
CA GLU A 278 14.03 -20.56 21.40
C GLU A 278 13.88 -21.84 22.26
#